data_AF-U1ZPM4-F1
#
_entry.id   AF-U1ZPM4-F1
#
_cell.length_a   1.000
_cell.length_b   1.000
_cell.length_c   1.000
_cell.angle_alpha   90.00
_cell.angle_beta   90.00
_cell.angle_gamma   90.00
#
_symmetry.space_group_name_H-M   'P 1'
#
loop_
_entity.id
_entity.type
_entity.pdbx_description
1 polymer ?
#
loop_
_entity_poly.entity_id
_entity_poly.type
_entity_poly.pdbx_seq_one_letter_code
_entity_poly.pdbx_strand_id
1 'polypeptide(L)'
;MHAAWNNPAIDAIRSVKSEDFLDFFFECERKADTYAEKKGILNKYLAAKQEWKEKIEDPKALMPLLQAYIDYDLVKNDFNPIRLLTSGTEGPADRPFFAGNRWRFSDRTPWWNSYQDDIPVVFGHYWRQLFPQPTAKMSKYSLLFKDIDPFSWHGAKKNTFCVDFSVGARWRDRRKDQAPEGSAFHLAALRWPEKIIMTDTGFTQATR
;
A
#
# COMPACT_ATOMS: atom_id res chain seq x y z
N MET A 1 2.09 -0.30 6.98
CA MET A 1 2.52 0.93 6.30
C MET A 1 2.63 0.60 4.82
N HIS A 2 2.33 1.51 3.89
CA HIS A 2 2.65 1.45 2.46
C HIS A 2 2.92 2.89 2.04
N ALA A 3 4.05 3.17 1.38
CA ALA A 3 4.45 4.53 1.10
C ALA A 3 3.76 5.08 -0.16
N ALA A 4 2.98 6.16 -0.03
CA ALA A 4 2.45 6.87 -1.19
C ALA A 4 3.09 8.23 -1.37
N TRP A 5 3.28 8.63 -2.63
CA TRP A 5 3.64 10.00 -2.97
C TRP A 5 2.40 10.77 -3.41
N ASN A 6 2.11 11.86 -2.72
CA ASN A 6 1.02 12.77 -3.03
C ASN A 6 1.40 14.19 -2.62
N ASN A 7 1.60 15.08 -3.60
CA ASN A 7 2.07 16.45 -3.33
C ASN A 7 1.15 17.21 -2.38
N PRO A 8 -0.20 17.26 -2.58
CA PRO A 8 -1.09 17.93 -1.65
C PRO A 8 -0.97 17.43 -0.20
N ALA A 9 -0.87 16.12 0.01
CA ALA A 9 -0.71 15.53 1.33
C ALA A 9 0.66 15.84 1.94
N ILE A 10 1.74 15.79 1.15
CA ILE A 10 3.10 16.15 1.58
C ILE A 10 3.14 17.62 2.00
N ASP A 11 2.56 18.51 1.21
CA ASP A 11 2.54 19.94 1.51
C ASP A 11 1.70 20.24 2.75
N ALA A 12 0.57 19.53 2.94
CA ALA A 12 -0.25 19.66 4.14
C ALA A 12 0.52 19.27 5.42
N ILE A 13 1.37 18.24 5.39
CA ILE A 13 2.15 17.83 6.58
C ILE A 13 3.43 18.64 6.77
N ARG A 14 4.01 19.23 5.71
CA ARG A 14 5.23 20.06 5.80
C ARG A 14 5.05 21.28 6.70
N SER A 15 3.84 21.82 6.78
CA SER A 15 3.52 22.96 7.65
C SER A 15 3.26 22.59 9.12
N VAL A 16 3.23 21.30 9.46
CA VAL A 16 2.90 20.80 10.81
C VAL A 16 4.18 20.64 11.61
N LYS A 17 4.21 21.19 12.83
CA LYS A 17 5.33 21.02 13.75
C LYS A 17 5.37 19.61 14.33
N SER A 18 6.55 19.12 14.67
CA SER A 18 6.76 17.76 15.19
C SER A 18 5.90 17.45 16.42
N GLU A 19 5.78 18.40 17.34
CA GLU A 19 4.98 18.31 18.56
C GLU A 19 3.47 18.24 18.30
N ASP A 20 2.99 18.74 17.16
CA ASP A 20 1.56 18.88 16.84
C ASP A 20 1.04 17.75 15.93
N PHE A 21 1.88 16.79 15.51
CA PHE A 21 1.50 15.77 14.52
C PHE A 21 0.32 14.89 14.94
N LEU A 22 0.24 14.52 16.23
CA LEU A 22 -0.85 13.70 16.73
C LEU A 22 -2.17 14.49 16.74
N ASP A 23 -2.13 15.76 17.16
CA ASP A 23 -3.31 16.62 17.16
C ASP A 23 -3.79 16.89 15.73
N PHE A 24 -2.86 17.13 14.81
CA PHE A 24 -3.17 17.26 13.38
C PHE A 24 -3.81 15.98 12.82
N PHE A 25 -3.28 14.80 13.17
CA PHE A 25 -3.87 13.52 12.79
C PHE A 25 -5.33 13.41 13.25
N PHE A 26 -5.60 13.68 14.54
CA PHE A 26 -6.96 13.58 15.08
C PHE A 26 -7.90 14.67 14.55
N GLU A 27 -7.40 15.87 14.25
CA GLU A 27 -8.17 16.90 13.56
C GLU A 27 -8.62 16.42 12.17
N CYS A 28 -7.71 15.84 11.38
CA CYS A 28 -8.05 15.23 10.10
C CYS A 28 -9.08 14.11 10.24
N GLU A 29 -8.92 13.24 11.25
CA GLU A 29 -9.90 12.18 11.54
C GLU A 29 -11.28 12.74 11.84
N ARG A 30 -11.38 13.80 12.65
CA ARG A 30 -12.64 14.48 12.97
C ARG A 30 -13.27 15.16 11.77
N LYS A 31 -12.47 15.80 10.90
CA LYS A 31 -12.96 16.40 9.65
C LYS A 31 -13.55 15.33 8.73
N ALA A 32 -12.89 14.18 8.63
CA ALA A 32 -13.38 13.04 7.85
C ALA A 32 -14.72 12.53 8.39
N ASP A 33 -14.85 12.35 9.71
CA ASP A 33 -16.09 11.87 10.34
C ASP A 33 -17.22 12.89 10.16
N THR A 34 -16.94 14.18 10.37
CA THR A 34 -17.90 15.29 10.14
C THR A 34 -18.40 15.29 8.69
N TYR A 35 -17.50 15.10 7.72
CA TYR A 35 -17.87 15.02 6.32
C TYR A 35 -18.72 13.79 6.03
N ALA A 36 -18.31 12.62 6.53
CA ALA A 36 -19.04 11.36 6.37
C ALA A 36 -20.45 11.43 6.97
N GLU A 37 -20.61 12.07 8.12
CA GLU A 37 -21.91 12.30 8.76
C GLU A 37 -22.81 13.19 7.88
N LYS A 38 -22.32 14.36 7.45
CA LYS A 38 -23.07 15.28 6.59
C LYS A 38 -23.50 14.66 5.27
N LYS A 39 -22.74 13.70 4.74
CA LYS A 39 -23.05 12.96 3.50
C LYS A 39 -23.88 11.69 3.74
N GLY A 40 -24.21 11.36 5.00
CA GLY A 40 -24.91 10.14 5.37
C GLY A 40 -24.08 8.85 5.18
N ILE A 41 -22.79 8.97 4.89
CA ILE A 41 -21.85 7.86 4.74
C ILE A 41 -21.64 7.19 6.10
N LEU A 42 -21.46 7.98 7.16
CA LEU A 42 -21.25 7.44 8.51
C LEU A 42 -22.43 6.57 8.97
N ASN A 43 -23.66 7.02 8.75
CA ASN A 43 -24.86 6.27 9.14
C ASN A 43 -24.97 4.94 8.38
N LYS A 44 -24.70 4.94 7.07
CA LYS A 44 -24.66 3.70 6.26
C LYS A 44 -23.57 2.75 6.74
N TYR A 45 -22.38 3.28 7.04
CA TYR A 45 -21.26 2.51 7.57
C TYR A 45 -21.60 1.87 8.92
N LEU A 46 -22.18 2.64 9.86
CA LEU A 46 -22.57 2.13 11.18
C LEU A 46 -23.66 1.06 11.10
N ALA A 47 -24.66 1.23 10.22
CA ALA A 47 -25.69 0.23 9.98
C ALA A 47 -25.08 -1.08 9.44
N ALA A 48 -24.22 -0.99 8.41
CA ALA A 48 -23.52 -2.15 7.87
C ALA A 48 -22.58 -2.79 8.91
N LYS A 49 -21.91 -1.98 9.73
CA LYS A 49 -21.03 -2.48 10.80
C LYS A 49 -21.81 -3.30 11.83
N GLN A 50 -23.01 -2.86 12.19
CA GLN A 50 -23.87 -3.60 13.11
C GLN A 50 -24.42 -4.88 12.48
N GLU A 51 -24.87 -4.81 11.22
CA GLU A 51 -25.39 -5.97 10.47
C GLU A 51 -24.35 -7.09 10.33
N TRP A 52 -23.10 -6.72 10.03
CA TRP A 52 -22.03 -7.68 9.72
C TRP A 52 -21.08 -7.98 10.89
N LYS A 53 -21.40 -7.51 12.10
CA LYS A 53 -20.52 -7.58 13.29
C LYS A 53 -19.97 -8.98 13.56
N GLU A 54 -20.82 -10.01 13.51
CA GLU A 54 -20.43 -11.39 13.83
C GLU A 54 -19.62 -12.08 12.71
N LYS A 55 -19.66 -11.54 11.49
CA LYS A 55 -19.01 -12.13 10.31
C LYS A 55 -17.75 -11.41 9.88
N ILE A 56 -17.59 -10.13 10.25
CA ILE A 56 -16.52 -9.27 9.74
C ILE A 56 -15.11 -9.78 10.08
N GLU A 57 -14.95 -10.51 11.18
CA GLU A 57 -13.68 -11.11 11.63
C GLU A 57 -13.59 -12.62 11.40
N ASP A 58 -14.66 -13.26 10.89
CA ASP A 58 -14.65 -14.70 10.59
C ASP A 58 -14.03 -14.95 9.20
N PRO A 59 -12.83 -15.56 9.10
CA PRO A 59 -12.21 -15.87 7.81
C PRO A 59 -12.99 -16.84 6.93
N LYS A 60 -13.95 -17.59 7.51
CA LYS A 60 -14.80 -18.55 6.79
C LYS A 60 -16.12 -17.94 6.30
N ALA A 61 -16.48 -16.75 6.77
CA ALA A 61 -17.71 -16.09 6.35
C ALA A 61 -17.65 -15.71 4.87
N LEU A 62 -18.74 -15.95 4.15
CA LEU A 62 -18.92 -15.38 2.81
C LEU A 62 -19.42 -13.95 2.95
N MET A 63 -18.59 -13.00 2.53
CA MET A 63 -18.91 -11.58 2.59
C MET A 63 -19.25 -11.05 1.19
N PRO A 64 -20.33 -10.26 1.03
CA PRO A 64 -20.52 -9.46 -0.17
C PRO A 64 -19.59 -8.24 -0.15
N LEU A 65 -19.44 -7.56 -1.29
CA LEU A 65 -18.73 -6.28 -1.32
C LEU A 65 -19.60 -5.20 -0.62
N LEU A 66 -19.12 -4.65 0.49
CA LEU A 66 -19.87 -3.68 1.29
C LEU A 66 -19.52 -2.24 0.88
N GLN A 67 -20.37 -1.62 0.05
CA GLN A 67 -20.16 -0.24 -0.41
C GLN A 67 -20.03 0.76 0.74
N ALA A 68 -20.81 0.58 1.81
CA ALA A 68 -20.76 1.47 2.98
C ALA A 68 -19.40 1.44 3.70
N TYR A 69 -18.69 0.31 3.67
CA TYR A 69 -17.32 0.23 4.18
C TYR A 69 -16.34 0.92 3.23
N ILE A 70 -16.49 0.71 1.93
CA ILE A 70 -15.64 1.34 0.91
C ILE A 70 -15.73 2.87 1.04
N ASP A 71 -16.93 3.42 0.97
CA ASP A 71 -17.15 4.87 1.02
C ASP A 71 -16.53 5.48 2.29
N TYR A 72 -16.69 4.82 3.43
CA TYR A 72 -16.14 5.30 4.70
C TYR A 72 -14.61 5.19 4.73
N ASP A 73 -14.03 4.06 4.34
CA ASP A 73 -12.57 3.86 4.33
C ASP A 73 -11.88 4.86 3.39
N LEU A 74 -12.47 5.13 2.21
CA LEU A 74 -11.96 6.14 1.26
C LEU A 74 -12.03 7.56 1.83
N VAL A 75 -13.14 7.95 2.46
CA VAL A 75 -13.22 9.27 3.14
C VAL A 75 -12.14 9.42 4.20
N LYS A 76 -11.89 8.38 5.01
CA LYS A 76 -10.81 8.41 6.02
C LYS A 76 -9.41 8.48 5.40
N ASN A 77 -9.19 7.83 4.26
CA ASN A 77 -7.91 7.90 3.53
C ASN A 77 -7.68 9.30 2.95
N ASP A 78 -8.69 9.87 2.27
CA ASP A 78 -8.59 11.14 1.55
C ASP A 78 -8.47 12.36 2.47
N PHE A 79 -9.17 12.36 3.61
CA PHE A 79 -9.17 13.51 4.54
C PHE A 79 -7.96 13.52 5.49
N ASN A 80 -7.22 12.42 5.59
CA ASN A 80 -6.08 12.29 6.49
C ASN A 80 -4.78 12.09 5.70
N PRO A 81 -4.01 13.16 5.45
CA PRO A 81 -2.80 13.08 4.64
C PRO A 81 -1.74 12.17 5.27
N ILE A 82 -1.67 12.08 6.60
CA ILE A 82 -0.77 11.14 7.28
C ILE A 82 -1.18 9.70 6.96
N ARG A 83 -2.49 9.40 7.02
CA ARG A 83 -3.01 8.07 6.69
C ARG A 83 -2.69 7.71 5.24
N LEU A 84 -2.95 8.62 4.30
CA LEU A 84 -2.66 8.43 2.87
C LEU A 84 -1.18 8.14 2.64
N LEU A 85 -0.28 8.99 3.16
CA LEU A 85 1.17 8.87 2.94
C LEU A 85 1.76 7.60 3.59
N THR A 86 1.20 7.15 4.71
CA THR A 86 1.70 6.00 5.48
C THR A 86 0.99 4.68 5.18
N SER A 87 -0.19 4.71 4.54
CA SER A 87 -0.99 3.50 4.26
C SER A 87 -1.18 3.22 2.78
N GLY A 88 -0.84 4.18 1.91
CA GLY A 88 -1.06 4.12 0.48
C GLY A 88 -2.40 4.75 0.09
N THR A 89 -2.54 5.05 -1.20
CA THR A 89 -3.84 5.38 -1.78
C THR A 89 -4.71 4.13 -1.83
N GLU A 90 -6.00 4.30 -1.55
CA GLU A 90 -6.98 3.21 -1.59
C GLU A 90 -8.05 3.47 -2.65
N GLY A 91 -8.73 2.42 -3.07
CA GLY A 91 -9.88 2.42 -3.97
C GLY A 91 -10.80 1.23 -3.66
N PRO A 92 -11.96 1.13 -4.32
CA PRO A 92 -12.83 -0.03 -4.20
C PRO A 92 -12.09 -1.32 -4.61
N ALA A 93 -12.20 -2.38 -3.82
CA ALA A 93 -11.71 -3.69 -4.23
C ALA A 93 -12.68 -4.37 -5.21
N ASP A 94 -12.15 -5.11 -6.19
CA ASP A 94 -13.00 -5.90 -7.11
C ASP A 94 -13.84 -6.96 -6.38
N ARG A 95 -13.32 -7.48 -5.26
CA ARG A 95 -13.95 -8.49 -4.42
C ARG A 95 -13.49 -8.35 -2.97
N PRO A 96 -14.33 -8.72 -1.99
CA PRO A 96 -13.94 -8.76 -0.60
C PRO A 96 -12.79 -9.76 -0.39
N PHE A 97 -11.89 -9.41 0.53
CA PHE A 97 -10.76 -10.27 0.89
C PHE A 97 -10.47 -10.19 2.38
N PHE A 98 -10.00 -11.30 2.94
CA PHE A 98 -9.65 -11.38 4.35
C PHE A 98 -8.18 -11.00 4.56
N ALA A 99 -7.92 -9.95 5.35
CA ALA A 99 -6.56 -9.49 5.66
C ALA A 99 -6.51 -8.72 6.99
N GLY A 100 -5.50 -9.05 7.81
CA GLY A 100 -5.32 -8.42 9.12
C GLY A 100 -6.45 -8.74 10.09
N ASN A 101 -6.85 -10.01 10.12
CA ASN A 101 -7.91 -10.56 10.97
C ASN A 101 -9.32 -9.97 10.75
N ARG A 102 -9.58 -9.42 9.57
CA ARG A 102 -10.91 -8.93 9.18
C ARG A 102 -11.09 -8.91 7.66
N TRP A 103 -12.35 -8.93 7.24
CA TRP A 103 -12.73 -8.66 5.85
C TRP A 103 -12.48 -7.19 5.48
N ARG A 104 -11.98 -7.01 4.26
CA ARG A 104 -11.65 -5.71 3.64
C ARG A 104 -12.41 -5.58 2.32
N PHE A 105 -12.78 -4.34 2.02
CA PHE A 105 -13.58 -4.00 0.84
C PHE A 105 -12.94 -2.87 0.02
N SER A 106 -12.03 -2.09 0.60
CA SER A 106 -11.08 -1.25 -0.14
C SER A 106 -9.77 -2.00 -0.36
N ASP A 107 -9.09 -1.66 -1.45
CA ASP A 107 -7.76 -2.16 -1.79
C ASP A 107 -6.84 -1.03 -2.23
N ARG A 108 -5.55 -1.31 -2.29
CA ARG A 108 -4.56 -0.32 -2.68
C ARG A 108 -4.59 -0.07 -4.17
N THR A 109 -4.36 1.19 -4.52
CA THR A 109 -4.21 1.62 -5.90
C THR A 109 -2.75 1.94 -6.23
N PRO A 110 -2.32 1.73 -7.49
CA PRO A 110 -0.98 2.09 -7.94
C PRO A 110 -0.88 3.61 -8.13
N TRP A 111 -0.66 4.37 -7.04
CA TRP A 111 -0.60 5.85 -7.07
C TRP A 111 0.35 6.40 -8.14
N TRP A 112 1.41 5.66 -8.48
CA TRP A 112 2.39 6.02 -9.51
C TRP A 112 1.78 6.14 -10.91
N ASN A 113 0.63 5.55 -11.18
CA ASN A 113 -0.11 5.73 -12.44
C ASN A 113 -0.68 7.14 -12.58
N SER A 114 -0.81 7.89 -11.48
CA SER A 114 -1.32 9.26 -11.46
C SER A 114 -0.24 10.30 -11.14
N TYR A 115 1.01 9.88 -10.90
CA TYR A 115 2.12 10.79 -10.61
C TYR A 115 2.64 11.47 -11.88
N GLN A 116 2.65 12.79 -11.92
CA GLN A 116 2.91 13.58 -13.14
C GLN A 116 4.15 14.49 -13.08
N ASP A 117 4.82 14.61 -11.94
CA ASP A 117 6.03 15.45 -11.87
C ASP A 117 7.20 14.77 -12.57
N ASP A 118 8.24 15.56 -12.89
CA ASP A 118 9.47 15.05 -13.53
C ASP A 118 10.48 14.47 -12.53
N ILE A 119 10.30 14.73 -11.23
CA ILE A 119 11.21 14.25 -10.18
C ILE A 119 11.08 12.74 -10.03
N PRO A 120 12.18 11.95 -10.12
CA PRO A 120 12.10 10.51 -9.88
C PRO A 120 11.74 10.17 -8.43
N VAL A 121 10.83 9.22 -8.24
CA VAL A 121 10.40 8.77 -6.90
C VAL A 121 10.80 7.32 -6.67
N VAL A 122 11.63 7.09 -5.67
CA VAL A 122 11.97 5.75 -5.17
C VAL A 122 11.14 5.49 -3.92
N PHE A 123 10.45 4.36 -3.87
CA PHE A 123 9.56 4.01 -2.77
C PHE A 123 9.64 2.51 -2.45
N GLY A 124 8.97 2.10 -1.38
CA GLY A 124 8.95 0.71 -0.95
C GLY A 124 7.67 0.36 -0.20
N HIS A 125 7.69 -0.80 0.44
CA HIS A 125 6.56 -1.39 1.14
C HIS A 125 5.39 -1.68 0.20
N TYR A 126 5.65 -2.38 -0.89
CA TYR A 126 4.63 -2.91 -1.83
C TYR A 126 4.90 -4.37 -2.24
N TRP A 127 5.88 -5.02 -1.61
CA TRP A 127 6.15 -6.44 -1.77
C TRP A 127 6.37 -6.83 -3.22
N ARG A 128 7.22 -6.09 -3.95
CA ARG A 128 7.63 -6.47 -5.31
C ARG A 128 8.44 -7.76 -5.25
N GLN A 129 8.42 -8.54 -6.32
CA GLN A 129 9.28 -9.73 -6.45
C GLN A 129 10.43 -9.40 -7.39
N LEU A 130 11.65 -9.73 -6.99
CA LEU A 130 12.85 -9.49 -7.80
C LEU A 130 12.95 -10.50 -8.94
N PHE A 131 12.63 -11.76 -8.65
CA PHE A 131 12.62 -12.87 -9.60
C PHE A 131 11.24 -13.53 -9.57
N PRO A 132 10.23 -12.96 -10.26
CA PRO A 132 8.89 -13.52 -10.28
C PRO A 132 8.92 -14.91 -10.91
N GLN A 133 8.38 -15.90 -10.19
CA GLN A 133 8.28 -17.27 -10.66
C GLN A 133 6.95 -17.44 -11.41
N PRO A 134 6.93 -17.85 -12.69
CA PRO A 134 5.71 -17.88 -13.51
C PRO A 134 4.55 -18.70 -12.91
N THR A 135 4.89 -19.74 -12.15
CA THR A 135 3.92 -20.68 -11.55
C THR A 135 3.61 -20.38 -10.08
N ALA A 136 4.34 -19.46 -9.44
CA ALA A 136 4.13 -19.16 -8.04
C ALA A 136 2.95 -18.19 -7.86
N LYS A 137 2.08 -18.51 -6.89
CA LYS A 137 1.00 -17.60 -6.50
C LYS A 137 1.58 -16.33 -5.92
N MET A 138 1.49 -15.22 -6.66
CA MET A 138 1.89 -13.90 -6.19
C MET A 138 1.04 -13.49 -4.97
N SER A 139 1.66 -12.77 -4.04
CA SER A 139 0.90 -12.13 -2.97
C SER A 139 -0.01 -11.06 -3.59
N LYS A 140 -1.16 -10.80 -2.96
CA LYS A 140 -2.08 -9.74 -3.43
C LYS A 140 -1.38 -8.40 -3.59
N TYR A 141 -0.43 -8.09 -2.71
CA TYR A 141 0.35 -6.84 -2.75
C TYR A 141 1.30 -6.79 -3.94
N SER A 142 1.90 -7.93 -4.28
CA SER A 142 2.78 -8.06 -5.45
C SER A 142 2.03 -7.95 -6.77
N LEU A 143 0.70 -8.17 -6.80
CA LEU A 143 -0.10 -8.09 -8.03
C LEU A 143 -0.10 -6.70 -8.67
N LEU A 144 0.18 -5.64 -7.90
CA LEU A 144 0.36 -4.29 -8.44
C LEU A 144 1.53 -4.19 -9.43
N PHE A 145 2.44 -5.17 -9.44
CA PHE A 145 3.59 -5.26 -10.33
C PHE A 145 3.55 -6.47 -11.28
N LYS A 146 2.43 -7.18 -11.41
CA LYS A 146 2.35 -8.43 -12.19
C LYS A 146 2.84 -8.29 -13.64
N ASP A 147 2.64 -7.12 -14.24
CA ASP A 147 3.01 -6.80 -15.62
C ASP A 147 4.17 -5.78 -15.69
N ILE A 148 4.89 -5.58 -14.58
CA ILE A 148 5.98 -4.61 -14.48
C ILE A 148 7.27 -5.36 -14.20
N ASP A 149 8.19 -5.33 -15.17
CA ASP A 149 9.52 -5.91 -15.03
C ASP A 149 10.22 -5.40 -13.75
N PRO A 150 10.82 -6.27 -12.91
CA PRO A 150 11.40 -5.88 -11.62
C PRO A 150 12.48 -4.81 -11.66
N PHE A 151 13.13 -4.63 -12.81
CA PHE A 151 14.22 -3.66 -13.02
C PHE A 151 13.77 -2.42 -13.78
N SER A 152 12.51 -2.37 -14.24
CA SER A 152 11.99 -1.22 -14.96
C SER A 152 11.48 -0.12 -14.04
N TRP A 153 11.78 1.13 -14.43
CA TRP A 153 11.05 2.31 -13.97
C TRP A 153 9.63 2.29 -14.53
N HIS A 154 8.66 2.73 -13.73
CA HIS A 154 7.23 2.63 -14.05
C HIS A 154 6.47 3.90 -13.60
N GLY A 155 5.14 3.86 -13.68
CA GLY A 155 4.27 5.02 -13.49
C GLY A 155 4.06 5.82 -14.76
N ALA A 156 3.25 6.89 -14.68
CA ALA A 156 2.79 7.64 -15.86
C ALA A 156 3.94 8.18 -16.72
N LYS A 157 5.01 8.64 -16.06
CA LYS A 157 6.23 9.17 -16.72
C LYS A 157 7.41 8.22 -16.72
N LYS A 158 7.23 6.94 -16.32
CA LYS A 158 8.33 5.97 -16.16
C LYS A 158 9.47 6.49 -15.28
N ASN A 159 9.11 7.15 -14.18
CA ASN A 159 10.04 7.80 -13.25
C ASN A 159 9.79 7.42 -11.78
N THR A 160 8.99 6.37 -11.54
CA THR A 160 8.82 5.80 -10.21
C THR A 160 9.45 4.41 -10.13
N PHE A 161 10.01 4.06 -8.97
CA PHE A 161 10.68 2.78 -8.76
C PHE A 161 10.42 2.21 -7.37
N CYS A 162 9.82 1.02 -7.31
CA CYS A 162 9.69 0.26 -6.07
C CYS A 162 10.94 -0.59 -5.80
N VAL A 163 11.68 -0.28 -4.73
CA VAL A 163 12.90 -0.99 -4.29
C VAL A 163 12.63 -2.04 -3.19
N ASP A 164 11.36 -2.24 -2.83
CA ASP A 164 10.97 -3.26 -1.85
C ASP A 164 10.76 -4.62 -2.50
N PHE A 165 11.79 -5.47 -2.43
CA PHE A 165 11.73 -6.86 -2.91
C PHE A 165 11.31 -7.86 -1.83
N SER A 166 10.35 -7.47 -1.00
CA SER A 166 9.61 -8.35 -0.08
C SER A 166 10.47 -9.05 0.98
N VAL A 167 11.63 -8.50 1.36
CA VAL A 167 12.54 -9.14 2.35
C VAL A 167 11.86 -9.52 3.66
N GLY A 168 10.81 -8.78 4.05
CA GLY A 168 9.99 -9.09 5.22
C GLY A 168 9.41 -10.51 5.19
N ALA A 169 9.26 -11.16 4.04
CA ALA A 169 8.79 -12.54 3.92
C ALA A 169 9.87 -13.60 4.19
N ARG A 170 11.16 -13.23 4.33
CA ARG A 170 12.28 -14.16 4.53
C ARG A 170 12.20 -14.95 5.86
N TRP A 171 11.33 -14.57 6.79
CA TRP A 171 11.04 -15.43 7.95
C TRP A 171 10.50 -16.80 7.54
N ARG A 172 9.84 -16.89 6.38
CA ARG A 172 9.34 -18.16 5.81
C ARG A 172 10.49 -19.04 5.33
N ASP A 173 11.51 -18.45 4.74
CA ASP A 173 12.70 -19.14 4.24
C ASP A 173 13.51 -19.71 5.41
N ARG A 174 13.63 -18.95 6.52
CA ARG A 174 14.25 -19.44 7.76
C ARG A 174 13.56 -20.67 8.34
N ARG A 175 12.24 -20.83 8.17
CA ARG A 175 11.53 -22.05 8.61
C ARG A 175 11.80 -23.27 7.73
N LYS A 176 12.40 -23.06 6.56
CA LYS A 176 12.75 -24.10 5.58
C LYS A 176 14.26 -24.27 5.45
N ASP A 177 15.04 -23.65 6.32
CA ASP A 177 16.52 -23.60 6.26
C ASP A 177 17.06 -23.14 4.91
N GLN A 178 16.33 -22.25 4.23
CA GLN A 178 16.71 -21.72 2.92
C GLN A 178 17.64 -20.51 3.06
N ALA A 179 18.80 -20.58 2.42
CA ALA A 179 19.80 -19.52 2.42
C ALA A 179 19.33 -18.26 1.65
N PRO A 180 19.78 -17.05 2.03
CA PRO A 180 19.39 -15.79 1.38
C PRO A 180 19.62 -15.75 -0.13
N GLU A 181 20.68 -16.40 -0.63
CA GLU A 181 21.07 -16.45 -2.05
C GLU A 181 20.02 -17.16 -2.90
N GLY A 182 19.36 -18.17 -2.33
CA GLY A 182 18.27 -18.90 -2.99
C GLY A 182 16.88 -18.31 -2.72
N SER A 183 16.77 -17.25 -1.92
CA SER A 183 15.49 -16.63 -1.56
C SER A 183 14.84 -15.96 -2.76
N ALA A 184 13.50 -15.87 -2.77
CA ALA A 184 12.77 -14.98 -3.67
C ALA A 184 12.61 -13.56 -3.08
N PHE A 185 13.11 -13.33 -1.85
CA PHE A 185 12.88 -12.15 -1.04
C PHE A 185 14.21 -11.49 -0.68
N HIS A 186 14.48 -10.32 -1.26
CA HIS A 186 15.77 -9.64 -1.15
C HIS A 186 15.64 -8.30 -0.45
N LEU A 187 16.58 -8.00 0.43
CA LEU A 187 16.80 -6.61 0.83
C LEU A 187 17.61 -5.98 -0.31
N ALA A 188 17.19 -4.81 -0.77
CA ALA A 188 17.90 -4.12 -1.83
C ALA A 188 18.02 -2.63 -1.56
N ALA A 189 19.02 -2.04 -2.19
CA ALA A 189 19.20 -0.61 -2.32
C ALA A 189 19.28 -0.23 -3.81
N LEU A 190 18.81 0.97 -4.14
CA LEU A 190 19.06 1.60 -5.44
C LEU A 190 20.22 2.58 -5.26
N ARG A 191 21.33 2.32 -5.96
CA ARG A 191 22.44 3.26 -6.06
C ARG A 191 22.06 4.41 -6.99
N TRP A 192 22.26 5.64 -6.51
CA TRP A 192 21.95 6.87 -7.22
C TRP A 192 23.19 7.77 -7.27
N PRO A 193 23.54 8.35 -8.42
CA PRO A 193 22.77 8.45 -9.67
C PRO A 193 22.97 7.31 -10.67
N GLU A 194 23.71 6.24 -10.34
CA GLU A 194 24.08 5.18 -11.28
C GLU A 194 22.92 4.28 -11.69
N LYS A 195 21.79 4.32 -10.98
CA LYS A 195 20.57 3.57 -11.27
C LYS A 195 20.78 2.06 -11.27
N ILE A 196 21.56 1.58 -10.31
CA ILE A 196 21.90 0.15 -10.12
C ILE A 196 21.21 -0.38 -8.87
N ILE A 197 20.48 -1.48 -9.01
CA ILE A 197 19.99 -2.26 -7.87
C ILE A 197 21.12 -3.10 -7.31
N MET A 198 21.25 -3.12 -5.99
CA MET A 198 22.15 -4.01 -5.26
C MET A 198 21.36 -4.73 -4.17
N THR A 199 21.44 -6.06 -4.13
CA THR A 199 20.83 -6.85 -3.05
C THR A 199 21.81 -7.11 -1.91
N ASP A 200 21.27 -7.58 -0.79
CA ASP A 200 22.04 -8.05 0.36
C ASP A 200 22.87 -9.32 0.09
N THR A 201 22.65 -9.98 -1.05
CA THR A 201 23.43 -11.15 -1.52
C THR A 201 24.49 -10.79 -2.56
N GLY A 202 24.69 -9.49 -2.83
CA GLY A 202 25.69 -9.01 -3.79
C GLY A 202 25.23 -9.05 -5.25
N PHE A 203 23.99 -9.46 -5.55
CA PHE A 203 23.44 -9.34 -6.90
C PHE A 203 23.34 -7.87 -7.29
N THR A 204 23.76 -7.54 -8.52
CA THR A 204 23.68 -6.19 -9.07
C THR A 204 23.04 -6.20 -10.45
N GLN A 205 22.20 -5.20 -10.72
CA GLN A 205 21.51 -5.05 -12.01
C GLN A 205 21.22 -3.58 -12.30
N ALA A 206 21.53 -3.13 -13.52
CA ALA A 206 21.11 -1.81 -13.97
C ALA A 206 19.58 -1.77 -14.14
N THR A 207 18.95 -0.69 -13.67
CA THR A 207 17.53 -0.42 -13.95
C THR A 207 17.35 0.09 -15.38
N ARG A 208 16.12 -0.04 -15.91
CA ARG A 208 15.78 0.29 -17.31
C ARG A 208 14.49 1.06 -17.47
#